data_AF-A0A540VMZ5-F1
#
_entry.id   AF-A0A540VMZ5-F1
#
_cell.length_a   1.000
_cell.length_b   1.000
_cell.length_c   1.000
_cell.angle_alpha   90.00
_cell.angle_beta   90.00
_cell.angle_gamma   90.00
#
_symmetry.space_group_name_H-M   'P 1'
#
loop_
_entity.id
_entity.type
_entity.pdbx_description
1 polymer ?
#
loop_
_entity_poly.entity_id
_entity_poly.type
_entity_poly.pdbx_seq_one_letter_code
_entity_poly.pdbx_strand_id
1 'polypeptide(L)'
;MDANTVKWQNKPVINWFLRELYTTYRDENPPQPGGIFTLTVTFSEPRNIEIEGSEYLLSAIACHAKKTQIKKKKWVYWSGDAFYDWHTNQFAIPPEGVIVGSPVESDLRDWDDYEGELPDFSSSDASGIFRAIVYNKNRWDESRNAETPDLSVL
;
A
#
# COMPACT_ATOMS: atom_id res chain seq x y z
N MET A 1 23.01 10.31 0.74
CA MET A 1 23.28 9.44 -0.42
C MET A 1 21.95 9.16 -1.08
N ASP A 2 21.79 9.54 -2.34
CA ASP A 2 20.55 9.32 -3.09
C ASP A 2 20.52 7.86 -3.57
N ALA A 3 19.43 7.14 -3.31
CA ALA A 3 19.31 5.74 -3.73
C ALA A 3 19.28 5.58 -5.26
N ASN A 4 18.94 6.66 -5.99
CA ASN A 4 18.88 6.65 -7.45
C ASN A 4 20.27 6.69 -8.13
N THR A 5 21.33 7.01 -7.39
CA THR A 5 22.70 7.09 -7.94
C THR A 5 23.45 5.77 -7.86
N VAL A 6 22.88 4.75 -7.22
CA VAL A 6 23.46 3.41 -7.08
C VAL A 6 23.01 2.52 -8.24
N LYS A 7 23.97 2.06 -9.04
CA LYS A 7 23.73 1.21 -10.21
C LYS A 7 24.59 -0.05 -10.18
N TRP A 8 24.06 -1.10 -10.76
CA TRP A 8 24.81 -2.32 -11.07
C TRP A 8 24.55 -2.68 -12.53
N GLN A 9 25.60 -2.89 -13.32
CA GLN A 9 25.49 -3.14 -14.76
C GLN A 9 24.65 -2.07 -15.48
N ASN A 10 24.83 -0.80 -15.12
CA ASN A 10 24.05 0.35 -15.61
C ASN A 10 22.53 0.28 -15.29
N LYS A 11 22.10 -0.64 -14.42
CA LYS A 11 20.72 -0.76 -13.96
C LYS A 11 20.57 -0.20 -12.54
N PRO A 12 19.55 0.61 -12.24
CA PRO A 12 19.35 1.17 -10.90
C PRO A 12 19.06 0.08 -9.86
N VAL A 13 19.87 0.01 -8.79
CA VAL A 13 19.69 -0.96 -7.69
C VAL A 13 18.36 -0.74 -6.96
N ILE A 14 17.89 0.52 -6.93
CA ILE A 14 16.60 0.88 -6.34
C ILE A 14 15.42 0.14 -6.97
N ASN A 15 15.48 -0.19 -8.27
CA ASN A 15 14.40 -0.91 -8.95
C ASN A 15 14.26 -2.34 -8.42
N TRP A 16 15.38 -2.99 -8.10
CA TRP A 16 15.36 -4.31 -7.47
C TRP A 16 14.77 -4.25 -6.07
N PHE A 17 15.19 -3.25 -5.27
CA PHE A 17 14.67 -3.07 -3.92
C PHE A 17 13.16 -2.81 -3.91
N LEU A 18 12.68 -1.93 -4.81
CA LEU A 18 11.25 -1.65 -4.98
C LEU A 18 10.48 -2.90 -5.43
N ARG A 19 11.03 -3.68 -6.36
CA ARG A 19 10.42 -4.96 -6.79
C ARG A 19 10.25 -5.87 -5.58
N GLU A 20 11.31 -6.17 -4.84
CA GLU A 20 11.25 -7.04 -3.66
C GLU A 20 10.26 -6.54 -2.60
N LEU A 21 10.24 -5.22 -2.34
CA LEU A 21 9.28 -4.63 -1.41
C LEU A 21 7.82 -4.83 -1.84
N TYR A 22 7.52 -4.68 -3.14
CA TYR A 22 6.16 -4.77 -3.65
C TYR A 22 5.70 -6.19 -4.01
N THR A 23 6.62 -7.12 -4.25
CA THR A 23 6.31 -8.52 -4.59
C THR A 23 6.42 -9.45 -3.39
N THR A 24 7.57 -9.44 -2.71
CA THR A 24 7.93 -10.42 -1.68
C THR A 24 7.49 -9.98 -0.29
N TYR A 25 7.76 -8.71 0.06
CA TYR A 25 7.54 -8.16 1.39
C TYR A 25 6.27 -7.30 1.52
N ARG A 26 5.34 -7.45 0.58
CA ARG A 26 4.16 -6.59 0.44
C ARG A 26 3.29 -6.53 1.71
N ASP A 27 3.02 -7.70 2.27
CA ASP A 27 2.12 -7.85 3.42
C ASP A 27 2.88 -7.91 4.75
N GLU A 28 4.22 -7.88 4.72
CA GLU A 28 5.00 -7.70 5.93
C GLU A 28 4.79 -6.29 6.48
N ASN A 29 4.44 -6.24 7.76
CA ASN A 29 4.34 -5.00 8.50
C ASN A 29 5.56 -4.88 9.40
N PRO A 30 6.25 -3.72 9.40
CA PRO A 30 7.29 -3.49 10.39
C PRO A 30 6.68 -3.62 11.80
N PRO A 31 7.47 -4.02 12.81
CA PRO A 31 6.99 -4.26 14.17
C PRO A 31 6.25 -3.07 14.80
N GLN A 32 6.47 -1.87 14.26
CA GLN A 32 5.84 -0.63 14.69
C GLN A 32 5.40 0.21 13.48
N PRO A 33 4.26 0.94 13.57
CA PRO A 33 3.86 1.92 12.56
C PRO A 33 4.98 2.93 12.31
N GLY A 34 5.40 3.08 11.06
CA GLY A 34 6.52 3.94 10.69
C GLY A 34 7.92 3.36 10.96
N GLY A 35 8.01 2.06 11.29
CA GLY A 35 9.29 1.37 11.43
C GLY A 35 10.10 1.33 10.13
N ILE A 36 11.43 1.28 10.27
CA ILE A 36 12.36 1.14 9.16
C ILE A 36 12.45 -0.33 8.78
N PHE A 37 12.03 -0.66 7.57
CA PHE A 37 12.27 -1.94 6.95
C PHE A 37 13.68 -1.93 6.34
N THR A 38 14.50 -2.92 6.70
CA THR A 38 15.87 -3.03 6.19
C THR A 38 15.99 -4.34 5.43
N LEU A 39 16.45 -4.23 4.18
CA LEU A 39 16.72 -5.37 3.33
C LEU A 39 18.20 -5.34 2.97
N THR A 40 18.89 -6.44 3.26
CA THR A 40 20.33 -6.58 3.02
C THR A 40 20.59 -7.70 2.03
N VAL A 41 21.38 -7.39 1.00
CA VAL A 41 21.98 -8.39 0.11
C VAL A 41 23.44 -8.51 0.44
N THR A 42 23.89 -9.73 0.67
CA THR A 42 25.32 -10.05 0.80
C THR A 42 25.74 -10.80 -0.45
N PHE A 43 26.83 -10.38 -1.06
CA PHE A 43 27.40 -11.04 -2.23
C PHE A 43 28.41 -12.09 -1.78
N SER A 44 28.32 -13.27 -2.40
CA SER A 44 29.28 -14.36 -2.24
C SER A 44 30.72 -13.95 -2.63
N GLU A 45 30.84 -13.14 -3.69
CA GLU A 45 32.08 -12.51 -4.13
C GLU A 45 31.88 -10.98 -4.19
N PRO A 46 32.86 -10.15 -3.77
CA PRO A 46 32.73 -8.71 -3.90
C PRO A 46 32.45 -8.27 -5.35
N ARG A 47 31.48 -7.38 -5.54
CA ARG A 47 31.02 -6.93 -6.86
C ARG A 47 31.30 -5.44 -7.06
N ASN A 48 31.62 -5.07 -8.30
CA ASN A 48 31.73 -3.67 -8.69
C ASN A 48 30.33 -3.06 -8.80
N ILE A 49 30.05 -2.07 -7.97
CA ILE A 49 28.82 -1.29 -7.95
C ILE A 49 29.18 0.16 -8.25
N GLU A 50 28.44 0.78 -9.16
CA GLU A 50 28.60 2.19 -9.49
C GLU A 50 27.80 3.03 -8.48
N ILE A 51 28.48 3.96 -7.83
CA ILE A 51 27.91 4.92 -6.88
C ILE A 51 28.36 6.30 -7.32
N GLU A 52 27.40 7.16 -7.64
CA GLU A 52 27.69 8.56 -8.01
C GLU A 52 28.72 8.66 -9.17
N GLY A 53 28.68 7.71 -10.10
CA GLY A 53 29.58 7.63 -11.26
C GLY A 53 30.96 7.02 -10.97
N SER A 54 31.23 6.58 -9.75
CA SER A 54 32.48 5.91 -9.37
C SER A 54 32.22 4.43 -9.05
N GLU A 55 33.11 3.54 -9.50
CA GLU A 55 32.99 2.10 -9.21
C GLU A 55 33.63 1.74 -7.87
N TYR A 56 32.88 1.00 -7.04
CA TYR A 56 33.33 0.49 -5.75
C TYR A 56 33.13 -1.02 -5.67
N LEU A 57 34.11 -1.70 -5.11
CA LEU A 57 34.02 -3.13 -4.82
C LEU A 57 33.30 -3.33 -3.48
N LEU A 58 32.09 -3.87 -3.51
CA LEU A 58 31.23 -4.05 -2.34
C LEU A 58 30.95 -5.53 -2.07
N SER A 59 30.94 -5.92 -0.80
CA SER A 59 30.54 -7.26 -0.35
C SER A 59 29.06 -7.35 0.03
N ALA A 60 28.38 -6.22 0.25
CA ALA A 60 26.97 -6.18 0.60
C ALA A 60 26.34 -4.82 0.25
N ILE A 61 25.01 -4.82 0.09
CA ILE A 61 24.17 -3.63 -0.04
C ILE A 61 23.05 -3.72 1.00
N ALA A 62 22.85 -2.65 1.77
CA ALA A 62 21.70 -2.52 2.66
C ALA A 62 20.81 -1.38 2.18
N CYS A 63 19.53 -1.68 2.02
CA CYS A 63 18.49 -0.73 1.64
C CYS A 63 17.51 -0.54 2.80
N HIS A 64 17.20 0.71 3.11
CA HIS A 64 16.26 1.08 4.17
C HIS A 64 15.02 1.74 3.55
N ALA A 65 13.84 1.26 3.93
CA ALA A 65 12.55 1.85 3.55
C ALA A 65 11.70 2.12 4.79
N LYS A 66 10.91 3.19 4.74
CA LYS A 66 9.90 3.47 5.75
C LYS A 66 8.51 3.22 5.15
N LYS A 67 7.79 2.25 5.70
CA LYS A 67 6.39 2.00 5.31
C LYS A 67 5.51 3.09 5.93
N THR A 68 4.84 3.87 5.09
CA THR A 68 3.86 4.87 5.53
C THR A 68 2.47 4.40 5.13
N GLN A 69 1.59 4.26 6.12
CA GLN A 69 0.19 3.95 5.90
C GLN A 69 -0.64 5.16 6.31
N ILE A 70 -1.34 5.74 5.33
CA ILE A 70 -2.28 6.84 5.55
C ILE A 70 -3.67 6.25 5.45
N LYS A 71 -4.42 6.31 6.54
CA LYS A 71 -5.84 5.95 6.54
C LYS A 71 -6.62 7.15 6.02
N LYS A 72 -7.59 6.91 5.15
CA LYS A 72 -8.45 7.93 4.57
C LYS A 72 -9.90 7.67 4.95
N LYS A 73 -10.71 8.72 5.13
CA LYS A 73 -12.16 8.61 5.40
C LYS A 73 -12.92 9.61 4.55
N LYS A 74 -14.05 9.17 4.00
CA LYS A 74 -15.02 10.02 3.32
C LYS A 74 -16.42 9.66 3.78
N TRP A 75 -17.24 10.69 4.00
CA TRP A 75 -18.67 10.52 4.22
C TRP A 75 -19.37 10.45 2.87
N VAL A 76 -20.18 9.42 2.67
CA VAL A 76 -21.01 9.27 1.49
C VAL A 76 -22.45 9.46 1.91
N TYR A 77 -23.16 10.34 1.20
CA TYR A 77 -24.57 10.57 1.43
C TYR A 77 -25.39 9.57 0.62
N TRP A 78 -26.44 9.07 1.24
CA TRP A 78 -27.41 8.19 0.63
C TRP A 78 -28.79 8.78 0.90
N SER A 79 -29.64 8.78 -0.10
CA SER A 79 -31.04 9.21 -0.01
C SER A 79 -31.92 8.20 -0.71
N GLY A 80 -33.06 7.87 -0.15
CA GLY A 80 -33.97 6.92 -0.76
C GLY A 80 -35.16 6.59 0.13
N ASP A 81 -36.00 5.69 -0.37
CA ASP A 81 -37.17 5.22 0.35
C ASP A 81 -36.79 4.07 1.29
N ALA A 82 -37.01 4.27 2.59
CA ALA A 82 -36.85 3.25 3.60
C ALA A 82 -37.93 3.40 4.68
N PHE A 83 -38.37 2.27 5.23
CA PHE A 83 -39.21 2.26 6.43
C PHE A 83 -38.39 1.73 7.61
N TYR A 84 -38.57 2.36 8.77
CA TYR A 84 -37.96 1.91 10.01
C TYR A 84 -38.92 0.96 10.73
N ASP A 85 -38.51 -0.28 10.91
CA ASP A 85 -39.22 -1.27 11.69
C ASP A 85 -38.79 -1.18 13.16
N TRP A 86 -39.67 -0.64 14.00
CA TRP A 86 -39.46 -0.48 15.44
C TRP A 86 -39.39 -1.82 16.20
N HIS A 87 -39.93 -2.91 15.64
CA HIS A 87 -39.90 -4.22 16.29
C HIS A 87 -38.52 -4.87 16.15
N THR A 88 -37.91 -4.74 14.98
CA THR A 88 -36.59 -5.30 14.68
C THR A 88 -35.45 -4.29 14.85
N ASN A 89 -35.78 -3.00 15.05
CA ASN A 89 -34.83 -1.88 15.05
C ASN A 89 -33.98 -1.81 13.78
N GLN A 90 -34.59 -2.10 12.63
CA GLN A 90 -33.92 -2.15 11.33
C GLN A 90 -34.61 -1.26 10.30
N PHE A 91 -33.81 -0.74 9.37
CA PHE A 91 -34.32 -0.14 8.15
C PHE A 91 -34.60 -1.23 7.13
N ALA A 92 -35.77 -1.18 6.50
CA ALA A 92 -36.10 -2.05 5.39
C ALA A 92 -36.48 -1.20 4.17
N ILE A 93 -36.02 -1.66 3.02
CA ILE A 93 -36.21 -1.00 1.73
C ILE A 93 -37.42 -1.68 1.07
N PRO A 94 -38.46 -0.94 0.65
CA PRO A 94 -39.61 -1.55 0.00
C PRO A 94 -39.20 -2.16 -1.36
N PRO A 95 -39.98 -3.12 -1.90
CA PRO A 95 -39.65 -3.81 -3.16
C PRO A 95 -39.39 -2.90 -4.37
N GLU A 96 -39.97 -1.69 -4.38
CA GLU A 96 -39.78 -0.66 -5.42
C GLU A 96 -38.98 0.56 -4.91
N GLY A 97 -38.43 0.49 -3.70
CA GLY A 97 -37.67 1.57 -3.09
C GLY A 97 -36.36 1.80 -3.82
N VAL A 98 -36.10 3.06 -4.18
CA VAL A 98 -34.85 3.45 -4.82
C VAL A 98 -33.93 4.06 -3.77
N ILE A 99 -32.71 3.53 -3.69
CA ILE A 99 -31.61 4.16 -2.96
C ILE A 99 -30.67 4.81 -3.96
N VAL A 100 -30.43 6.11 -3.79
CA VAL A 100 -29.47 6.89 -4.56
C VAL A 100 -28.30 7.23 -3.63
N GLY A 101 -27.10 6.78 -4.00
CA GLY A 101 -25.86 7.18 -3.33
C GLY A 101 -25.17 8.31 -4.09
N SER A 102 -24.49 9.20 -3.36
CA SER A 102 -23.60 10.18 -3.98
C SER A 102 -22.44 9.49 -4.72
N PRO A 103 -21.94 10.06 -5.82
CA PRO A 103 -20.76 9.54 -6.50
C PRO A 103 -19.56 9.56 -5.55
N VAL A 104 -18.82 8.46 -5.53
CA VAL A 104 -17.60 8.31 -4.73
C VAL A 104 -16.40 8.52 -5.65
N GLU A 105 -15.66 9.61 -5.42
CA GLU A 105 -14.38 9.84 -6.10
C GLU A 105 -13.41 8.70 -5.84
N SER A 106 -12.88 8.12 -6.91
CA SER A 106 -11.95 6.98 -6.85
C SER A 106 -10.55 7.39 -6.42
N ASP A 107 -10.20 8.68 -6.51
CA ASP A 107 -8.90 9.17 -6.06
C ASP A 107 -8.92 9.37 -4.55
N LEU A 108 -8.25 8.45 -3.83
CA LEU A 108 -8.16 8.49 -2.37
C LEU A 108 -7.29 9.64 -1.86
N ARG A 109 -6.50 10.30 -2.71
CA ARG A 109 -5.67 11.45 -2.32
C ARG A 109 -6.51 12.64 -1.90
N ASP A 110 -7.69 12.77 -2.50
CA ASP A 110 -8.64 13.86 -2.24
C ASP A 110 -9.47 13.63 -0.98
N TRP A 111 -9.30 12.48 -0.31
CA TRP A 111 -10.03 12.16 0.90
C TRP A 111 -9.27 12.66 2.13
N ASP A 112 -10.01 12.96 3.19
CA ASP A 112 -9.43 13.38 4.46
C ASP A 112 -8.67 12.24 5.15
N ASP A 113 -7.58 12.59 5.81
CA ASP A 113 -6.84 11.65 6.67
C ASP A 113 -7.70 11.24 7.88
N TYR A 114 -7.56 9.98 8.31
CA TYR A 114 -8.31 9.42 9.40
C TYR A 114 -7.40 8.80 10.44
N GLU A 115 -7.33 9.39 11.63
CA GLU A 115 -6.41 8.94 12.68
C GLU A 115 -6.97 7.80 13.53
N GLY A 116 -8.28 7.53 13.47
CA GLY A 116 -8.94 6.54 14.30
C GLY A 116 -8.63 5.09 13.92
N GLU A 117 -9.07 4.16 14.76
CA GLU A 117 -9.05 2.74 14.43
C GLU A 117 -10.02 2.44 13.30
N LEU A 118 -9.61 1.53 12.43
CA LEU A 118 -10.58 0.90 11.51
C LEU A 118 -11.46 0.01 12.39
N PRO A 119 -12.79 0.06 12.23
CA PRO A 119 -13.68 -0.78 13.02
C PRO A 119 -13.33 -2.25 12.83
N ASP A 120 -13.57 -3.05 13.86
CA ASP A 120 -13.55 -4.50 13.73
C ASP A 120 -14.82 -4.96 13.01
N PHE A 121 -14.66 -5.60 11.85
CA PHE A 121 -15.78 -6.10 11.03
C PHE A 121 -16.15 -7.55 11.36
N SER A 122 -15.41 -8.19 12.26
CA SER A 122 -15.75 -9.53 12.75
C SER A 122 -16.90 -9.51 13.76
N SER A 123 -17.22 -8.34 14.31
CA SER A 123 -18.39 -8.14 15.17
C SER A 123 -19.62 -7.75 14.35
N SER A 124 -20.69 -8.52 14.50
CA SER A 124 -21.99 -8.32 13.85
C SER A 124 -22.76 -7.07 14.33
N ASP A 125 -22.17 -6.28 15.23
CA ASP A 125 -22.79 -5.09 15.83
C ASP A 125 -22.64 -3.82 14.98
N ALA A 126 -22.17 -3.95 13.73
CA ALA A 126 -22.11 -2.85 12.78
C ALA A 126 -23.54 -2.40 12.39
N SER A 127 -24.10 -1.53 13.22
CA SER A 127 -25.43 -0.97 13.09
C SER A 127 -25.63 -0.29 11.73
N GLY A 128 -26.53 -0.84 10.91
CA GLY A 128 -27.41 -0.19 9.93
C GLY A 128 -26.86 0.71 8.81
N ILE A 129 -25.59 1.11 8.83
CA ILE A 129 -25.02 2.06 7.87
C ILE A 129 -24.11 1.29 6.92
N PHE A 130 -24.47 1.27 5.64
CA PHE A 130 -23.61 0.74 4.59
C PHE A 130 -22.24 1.40 4.63
N ARG A 131 -21.22 0.63 5.00
CA ARG A 131 -19.84 1.08 5.09
C ARG A 131 -19.00 0.35 4.05
N ALA A 132 -18.36 1.10 3.17
CA ALA A 132 -17.40 0.57 2.20
C ALA A 132 -15.97 0.94 2.65
N ILE A 133 -15.06 -0.04 2.60
CA ILE A 133 -13.61 0.23 2.70
C ILE A 133 -13.04 0.16 1.30
N VAL A 134 -12.46 1.27 0.86
CA VAL A 134 -11.67 1.29 -0.36
C VAL A 134 -10.21 1.22 0.04
N TYR A 135 -9.49 0.22 -0.50
CA TYR A 135 -8.04 0.11 -0.35
C TYR A 135 -7.38 0.37 -1.70
N ASN A 136 -6.42 1.30 -1.73
CA ASN A 136 -5.51 1.42 -2.85
C ASN A 136 -4.14 0.88 -2.41
N LYS A 137 -3.63 -0.12 -3.12
CA LYS A 137 -2.30 -0.69 -2.90
C LYS A 137 -1.48 -0.40 -4.15
N ASN A 138 -0.37 0.33 -3.98
CA ASN A 138 0.64 0.41 -5.02
C ASN A 138 1.13 -1.00 -5.36
N ARG A 139 1.36 -1.25 -6.65
CA ARG A 139 1.90 -2.51 -7.17
C ARG A 139 3.18 -2.21 -7.93
N TRP A 140 4.05 -3.20 -8.01
CA TRP A 140 5.20 -3.15 -8.89
C TRP A 140 4.74 -2.99 -10.35
N ASP A 141 5.44 -2.13 -11.08
CA ASP A 141 5.23 -1.91 -12.51
C ASP A 141 6.09 -2.90 -13.30
N GLU A 142 5.46 -3.96 -13.82
CA GLU A 142 6.15 -5.03 -14.54
C GLU A 142 6.87 -4.55 -15.80
N SER A 143 6.49 -3.40 -16.37
CA SER A 143 7.19 -2.83 -17.53
C SER A 143 8.66 -2.48 -17.21
N ARG A 144 8.97 -2.25 -15.93
CA ARG A 144 10.33 -1.93 -15.45
C ARG A 144 11.22 -3.16 -15.24
N ASN A 145 10.70 -4.37 -15.45
CA ASN A 145 11.47 -5.61 -15.22
C ASN A 145 12.78 -5.66 -16.02
N ALA A 146 12.81 -5.13 -17.25
CA ALA A 146 14.02 -5.09 -18.06
C ALA A 146 15.12 -4.18 -17.48
N GLU A 147 14.73 -3.13 -16.77
CA GLU A 147 15.59 -2.13 -16.12
C GLU A 147 15.94 -2.51 -14.67
N THR A 148 15.33 -3.57 -14.15
CA THR A 148 15.59 -4.07 -12.80
C THR A 148 16.81 -4.99 -12.82
N PRO A 149 17.83 -4.73 -11.99
CA PRO A 149 18.91 -5.69 -11.80
C PRO A 149 18.40 -6.93 -11.06
N ASP A 150 18.97 -8.10 -11.35
CA ASP A 150 18.67 -9.31 -10.60
C ASP A 150 19.75 -9.55 -9.54
N LEU A 151 19.52 -9.04 -8.33
CA LEU A 151 20.42 -9.22 -7.19
C LEU A 151 20.09 -10.46 -6.35
N SER A 152 19.03 -11.21 -6.73
CA SER A 152 18.52 -12.38 -6.01
C SER A 152 19.23 -13.70 -6.38
N VAL A 153 20.00 -13.72 -7.46
CA VAL A 153 20.68 -14.92 -8.01
C VAL A 153 22.16 -14.98 -7.55
N LEU A 154 22.51 -14.33 -6.44
CA LEU A 154 23.91 -14.07 -6.03
C LEU A 154 24.28 -14.68 -4.67
#